data_AF-A0A4Y2T4D1-F1
#
_entry.id   AF-A0A4Y2T4D1-F1
#
_cell.length_a   1.000
_cell.length_b   1.000
_cell.length_c   1.000
_cell.angle_alpha   90.00
_cell.angle_beta   90.00
_cell.angle_gamma   90.00
#
_symmetry.space_group_name_H-M   'P 1'
#
loop_
_entity.id
_entity.type
_entity.pdbx_description
1 polymer ?
#
loop_
_entity_poly.entity_id
_entity_poly.type
_entity_poly.pdbx_seq_one_letter_code
_entity_poly.pdbx_strand_id
1 'polypeptide(L)'
;MTTGHPDIFGFYGENQTVLSREQVEDFLKQSFPTFEDQECLVKHYLGKEHADTYQFAIAKSLGDYVLTCPTVYFATVSAQSGANVYYYDFRHKSSFIPWADWVKPTHFDEVQFVFGGPFKYPTLFSVEERTLSKMMIEHWTNFVKYG
;
A
#
# COMPACT_ATOMS: atom_id res chain seq x y z
N MET A 1 -3.21 -6.83 -8.27
CA MET A 1 -3.13 -6.17 -9.58
C MET A 1 -2.06 -6.81 -10.44
N THR A 2 -0.77 -6.55 -10.21
CA THR A 2 0.35 -7.06 -11.03
C THR A 2 0.35 -8.59 -11.05
N THR A 3 0.26 -9.22 -9.89
CA THR A 3 0.18 -10.68 -9.73
C THR A 3 -1.10 -11.31 -10.30
N GLY A 4 -2.19 -10.54 -10.42
CA GLY A 4 -3.46 -11.00 -10.97
C GLY A 4 -3.60 -10.83 -12.48
N HIS A 5 -2.75 -9.98 -13.08
CA HIS A 5 -2.72 -9.69 -14.52
C HIS A 5 -1.26 -9.53 -15.01
N PRO A 6 -0.43 -10.58 -14.87
CA PRO A 6 0.99 -10.51 -15.21
C PRO A 6 1.24 -10.34 -16.73
N ASP A 7 0.28 -10.73 -17.56
CA ASP A 7 0.26 -10.46 -19.01
C ASP A 7 0.18 -8.96 -19.33
N ILE A 8 -0.55 -8.20 -18.51
CA ILE A 8 -0.73 -6.77 -18.68
C ILE A 8 0.42 -5.99 -18.04
N PHE A 9 0.72 -6.26 -16.77
CA PHE A 9 1.62 -5.43 -15.96
C PHE A 9 3.03 -6.02 -15.77
N GLY A 10 3.26 -7.29 -16.11
CA GLY A 10 4.43 -8.02 -15.64
C GLY A 10 4.27 -8.44 -14.18
N PHE A 11 4.99 -9.49 -13.78
CA PHE A 11 4.83 -10.01 -12.41
C PHE A 11 5.24 -8.98 -11.36
N TYR A 12 6.31 -8.22 -11.63
CA TYR A 12 6.87 -7.17 -10.80
C TYR A 12 6.49 -5.74 -11.25
N GLY A 13 5.53 -5.59 -12.17
CA GLY A 13 5.18 -4.28 -12.74
C GLY A 13 6.14 -3.81 -13.83
N GLU A 14 7.00 -4.68 -14.36
CA GLU A 14 8.05 -4.37 -15.32
C GLU A 14 7.54 -4.00 -16.72
N ASN A 15 6.30 -4.36 -17.07
CA ASN A 15 5.73 -3.98 -18.36
C ASN A 15 5.39 -2.49 -18.35
N GLN A 16 5.83 -1.77 -19.38
CA GLN A 16 5.48 -0.37 -19.61
C GLN A 16 4.07 -0.23 -20.20
N THR A 17 3.07 -0.68 -19.45
CA THR A 17 1.66 -0.59 -19.85
C THR A 17 1.24 0.87 -19.93
N VAL A 18 0.58 1.27 -21.01
CA VAL A 18 -0.09 2.58 -21.10
C VAL A 18 -1.58 2.33 -21.08
N LEU A 19 -2.25 2.72 -20.01
CA LEU A 19 -3.71 2.59 -19.86
C LEU A 19 -4.40 3.86 -20.35
N SER A 20 -5.52 3.71 -21.04
CA SER A 20 -6.44 4.82 -21.32
C SER A 20 -7.32 5.10 -20.10
N ARG A 21 -7.87 6.31 -20.02
CA ARG A 21 -8.83 6.67 -18.96
C ARG A 21 -10.03 5.71 -18.95
N GLU A 22 -10.57 5.39 -20.13
CA GLU A 22 -11.72 4.50 -20.30
C GLU A 22 -11.44 3.09 -19.75
N GLN A 23 -10.27 2.52 -20.06
CA GLN A 23 -9.86 1.21 -19.54
C GLN A 23 -9.82 1.19 -18.01
N VAL A 24 -9.41 2.30 -17.38
CA VAL A 24 -9.32 2.40 -15.93
C VAL A 24 -10.69 2.61 -15.31
N GLU A 25 -11.55 3.41 -15.93
CA GLU A 25 -12.94 3.57 -15.50
C GLU A 25 -13.69 2.24 -15.54
N ASP A 26 -13.53 1.47 -16.61
CA ASP A 26 -14.11 0.14 -16.74
C ASP A 26 -13.56 -0.82 -15.69
N PHE A 27 -12.25 -0.80 -15.44
CA PHE A 27 -11.63 -1.62 -14.40
C PHE A 27 -12.21 -1.29 -13.01
N LEU A 28 -12.36 0.00 -12.67
CA LEU A 28 -12.92 0.44 -11.39
C LEU A 28 -14.36 -0.06 -11.25
N LYS A 29 -15.21 0.14 -12.27
CA LYS A 29 -16.61 -0.29 -12.25
C LYS A 29 -16.74 -1.82 -12.11
N GLN A 30 -15.90 -2.57 -12.80
CA GLN A 30 -15.89 -4.03 -12.74
C GLN A 30 -15.35 -4.56 -11.40
N SER A 31 -14.39 -3.86 -10.78
CA SER A 31 -13.83 -4.24 -9.48
C SER A 31 -14.80 -3.97 -8.32
N PHE A 32 -15.68 -2.98 -8.48
CA PHE A 32 -16.63 -2.55 -7.46
C PHE A 32 -18.08 -2.51 -7.99
N PRO A 33 -18.61 -3.65 -8.48
CA PRO A 33 -19.90 -3.66 -9.19
C PRO A 33 -21.10 -3.35 -8.27
N THR A 34 -20.93 -3.52 -6.96
CA THR A 34 -21.96 -3.24 -5.95
C THR A 34 -21.87 -1.82 -5.37
N PHE A 35 -20.88 -1.02 -5.78
CA PHE A 35 -20.79 0.37 -5.33
C PHE A 35 -21.86 1.19 -6.03
N GLU A 36 -22.78 1.80 -5.26
CA GLU A 36 -23.98 2.44 -5.82
C GLU A 36 -23.63 3.64 -6.71
N ASP A 37 -22.71 4.48 -6.26
CA ASP A 37 -22.31 5.71 -6.95
C ASP A 37 -21.01 5.51 -7.78
N GLN A 38 -21.16 4.89 -8.95
CA GLN A 38 -20.05 4.63 -9.86
C GLN A 38 -19.37 5.91 -10.37
N GLU A 39 -20.10 7.02 -10.47
CA GLU A 39 -19.52 8.31 -10.88
C GLU A 39 -18.65 8.90 -9.79
N CYS A 40 -19.09 8.83 -8.53
CA CYS A 40 -18.28 9.23 -7.38
C CYS A 40 -17.02 8.39 -7.26
N LEU A 41 -17.12 7.07 -7.45
CA LEU A 41 -15.96 6.16 -7.47
C LEU A 41 -14.93 6.60 -8.51
N VAL A 42 -15.35 6.80 -9.76
CA VAL A 42 -14.48 7.24 -10.85
C VAL A 42 -13.90 8.62 -10.55
N LYS A 43 -14.71 9.57 -10.09
CA LYS A 43 -14.26 10.92 -9.76
C LYS A 43 -13.25 10.93 -8.62
N HIS A 44 -13.41 10.07 -7.63
CA HIS A 44 -12.51 9.98 -6.48
C HIS A 44 -11.11 9.52 -6.91
N TYR A 45 -11.01 8.46 -7.71
CA TYR A 45 -9.71 7.90 -8.10
C TYR A 45 -9.11 8.51 -9.37
N LEU A 46 -9.92 9.04 -10.29
CA LEU A 46 -9.48 9.63 -11.57
C LEU A 46 -9.74 11.14 -11.66
N GLY A 47 -10.02 11.78 -10.53
CA GLY A 47 -10.16 13.23 -10.41
C GLY A 47 -8.85 13.98 -10.67
N LYS A 48 -8.94 15.29 -10.91
CA LYS A 48 -7.80 16.13 -11.32
C LYS A 48 -6.72 16.37 -10.25
N GLU A 49 -6.86 15.80 -9.05
CA GLU A 49 -5.98 16.12 -7.90
C GLU A 49 -4.86 15.11 -7.65
N HIS A 50 -4.79 13.99 -8.36
CA HIS A 50 -3.75 12.99 -8.13
C HIS A 50 -2.70 13.00 -9.24
N ALA A 51 -1.47 13.33 -8.87
CA ALA A 51 -0.27 13.25 -9.71
C ALA A 51 0.18 11.79 -9.99
N ASP A 52 -0.74 10.84 -9.79
CA ASP A 52 -0.47 9.43 -9.82
C ASP A 52 -0.83 8.81 -11.18
N THR A 53 -0.13 7.74 -11.55
CA THR A 53 -0.42 7.03 -12.80
C THR A 53 -1.75 6.29 -12.72
N TYR A 54 -2.35 5.98 -13.86
CA TYR A 54 -3.57 5.18 -13.91
C TYR A 54 -3.44 3.80 -13.27
N GLN A 55 -2.28 3.16 -13.39
CA GLN A 55 -1.98 1.92 -12.68
C GLN A 55 -2.01 2.15 -11.17
N PHE A 56 -1.44 3.25 -10.68
CA PHE A 56 -1.50 3.55 -9.26
C PHE A 56 -2.93 3.85 -8.80
N ALA A 57 -3.75 4.56 -9.59
CA ALA A 57 -5.14 4.83 -9.24
C ALA A 57 -5.94 3.52 -9.03
N ILE A 58 -5.76 2.53 -9.90
CA ILE A 58 -6.37 1.21 -9.72
C ILE A 58 -5.82 0.54 -8.44
N ALA A 59 -4.51 0.55 -8.23
CA ALA A 59 -3.89 -0.14 -7.10
C ALA A 59 -4.34 0.46 -5.77
N LYS A 60 -4.41 1.80 -5.74
CA LYS A 60 -4.93 2.58 -4.63
C LYS A 60 -6.38 2.25 -4.37
N SER A 61 -7.24 2.17 -5.39
CA SER A 61 -8.65 1.82 -5.19
C SER A 61 -8.87 0.46 -4.53
N LEU A 62 -8.09 -0.55 -4.94
CA LEU A 62 -8.13 -1.88 -4.35
C LEU A 62 -7.55 -1.89 -2.93
N GLY A 63 -6.41 -1.22 -2.71
CA GLY A 63 -5.77 -1.12 -1.40
C GLY A 63 -6.62 -0.38 -0.38
N ASP A 64 -7.24 0.72 -0.79
CA ASP A 64 -8.14 1.50 0.06
C ASP A 64 -9.37 0.68 0.47
N TYR A 65 -9.98 -0.03 -0.49
CA TYR A 65 -11.16 -0.85 -0.21
C TYR A 65 -10.86 -2.07 0.68
N VAL A 66 -9.78 -2.80 0.40
CA VAL A 66 -9.51 -4.09 1.08
C VAL A 66 -8.76 -3.90 2.41
N LEU A 67 -7.91 -2.88 2.53
CA LEU A 67 -6.99 -2.74 3.68
C LEU A 67 -7.13 -1.39 4.38
N THR A 68 -6.85 -0.28 3.69
CA THR A 68 -6.65 1.02 4.35
C THR A 68 -7.93 1.54 4.99
N CYS A 69 -9.03 1.68 4.24
CA CYS A 69 -10.27 2.25 4.77
C CYS A 69 -10.89 1.38 5.88
N PRO A 70 -10.98 0.04 5.75
CA PRO A 70 -11.43 -0.81 6.86
C PRO A 70 -10.56 -0.68 8.11
N THR A 71 -9.22 -0.61 7.96
CA THR A 71 -8.30 -0.47 9.11
C THR A 71 -8.47 0.87 9.80
N VAL A 72 -8.58 1.97 9.03
CA VAL A 72 -8.81 3.31 9.58
C VAL A 72 -10.18 3.40 10.26
N TYR A 73 -11.22 2.81 9.66
CA TYR A 73 -12.53 2.73 10.28
C TYR A 73 -12.49 1.98 11.61
N PHE A 74 -11.87 0.80 11.63
CA PHE A 74 -11.70 0.00 12.85
C PHE A 74 -10.92 0.75 13.93
N ALA A 75 -9.81 1.40 13.56
CA ALA A 75 -9.01 2.23 14.46
C ALA A 75 -9.85 3.38 15.06
N THR A 76 -10.66 4.04 14.22
CA THR A 76 -11.52 5.16 14.64
C THR A 76 -12.59 4.70 15.63
N VAL A 77 -13.32 3.63 15.32
CA VAL A 77 -14.37 3.10 16.22
C VAL A 77 -13.77 2.56 17.52
N SER A 78 -12.59 1.94 17.47
CA SER A 78 -11.87 1.48 18.66
C SER A 78 -11.49 2.66 19.57
N ALA A 79 -10.97 3.75 18.99
CA ALA A 79 -10.62 4.95 19.73
C ALA A 79 -11.86 5.62 20.35
N GLN A 80 -12.97 5.70 19.61
CA GLN A 80 -14.24 6.21 20.12
C GLN A 80 -14.81 5.36 21.28
N SER A 81 -14.45 4.08 21.33
CA SER A 81 -14.83 3.16 22.42
C SER A 81 -13.90 3.26 23.65
N GLY A 82 -12.94 4.19 23.65
CA GLY A 82 -12.03 4.46 24.77
C GLY A 82 -10.71 3.69 24.73
N ALA A 83 -10.39 2.99 23.64
CA ALA A 83 -9.08 2.36 23.48
C ALA A 83 -8.00 3.38 23.10
N ASN A 84 -6.78 3.21 23.62
CA ASN A 84 -5.61 3.92 23.11
C ASN A 84 -5.19 3.28 21.79
N VAL A 85 -5.38 3.99 20.68
CA VAL A 85 -5.10 3.49 19.33
C VAL A 85 -3.91 4.24 18.74
N TYR A 86 -2.92 3.48 18.28
CA TYR A 86 -1.77 3.97 17.54
C TYR A 86 -1.83 3.41 16.12
N TYR A 87 -1.64 4.28 15.13
CA TYR A 87 -1.70 3.92 13.72
C TYR A 87 -0.44 4.42 13.04
N TYR A 88 0.16 3.61 12.16
CA TYR A 88 1.26 4.02 11.31
C TYR A 88 0.95 3.72 9.84
N ASP A 89 1.51 4.54 8.96
CA ASP A 89 1.43 4.38 7.51
C ASP A 89 2.85 4.14 6.97
N PHE A 90 3.10 2.93 6.47
CA PHE A 90 4.41 2.52 5.98
C PHE A 90 4.58 2.88 4.50
N ARG A 91 5.52 3.78 4.21
CA ARG A 91 5.74 4.34 2.86
C ARG A 91 7.14 4.09 2.28
N HIS A 92 7.95 3.24 2.92
CA HIS A 92 9.31 2.96 2.45
C HIS A 92 9.30 1.78 1.46
N LYS A 93 9.84 1.99 0.25
CA LYS A 93 10.05 0.90 -0.71
C LYS A 93 11.49 0.42 -0.57
N SER A 94 11.66 -0.86 -0.26
CA SER A 94 12.99 -1.38 -0.02
C SER A 94 13.84 -1.47 -1.30
N SER A 95 15.14 -1.18 -1.16
CA SER A 95 16.08 -1.09 -2.27
C SER A 95 16.35 -2.42 -2.98
N PHE A 96 16.14 -3.55 -2.31
CA PHE A 96 16.43 -4.88 -2.87
C PHE A 96 15.19 -5.57 -3.47
N ILE A 97 14.00 -4.98 -3.33
CA ILE A 97 12.77 -5.59 -3.82
C ILE A 97 12.64 -5.37 -5.34
N PRO A 98 12.30 -6.41 -6.13
CA PRO A 98 12.31 -6.35 -7.60
C PRO A 98 11.16 -5.56 -8.25
N TRP A 99 10.28 -4.92 -7.47
CA TRP A 99 9.14 -4.17 -8.02
C TRP A 99 9.59 -2.97 -8.86
N ALA A 100 8.95 -2.72 -10.00
CA ALA A 100 9.18 -1.54 -10.84
C ALA A 100 8.90 -0.23 -10.09
N ASP A 101 9.57 0.88 -10.46
CA ASP A 101 9.56 2.15 -9.69
C ASP A 101 8.17 2.75 -9.44
N TRP A 102 7.24 2.57 -10.37
CA TRP A 102 5.87 3.06 -10.22
C TRP A 102 5.10 2.30 -9.13
N VAL A 103 5.47 1.05 -8.88
CA VAL A 103 4.92 0.23 -7.80
C VAL A 103 5.45 0.77 -6.48
N LYS A 104 4.55 1.39 -5.72
CA LYS A 104 4.78 1.86 -4.34
C LYS A 104 4.95 0.65 -3.39
N PRO A 105 5.28 0.86 -2.10
CA PRO A 105 5.36 -0.23 -1.15
C PRO A 105 4.10 -1.10 -1.20
N THR A 106 4.31 -2.39 -1.32
CA THR A 106 3.26 -3.38 -1.45
C THR A 106 2.91 -3.99 -0.10
N HIS A 107 1.79 -4.71 -0.06
CA HIS A 107 1.36 -5.42 1.12
C HIS A 107 2.46 -6.37 1.62
N PHE A 108 2.72 -6.37 2.93
CA PHE A 108 3.79 -7.12 3.64
C PHE A 108 5.22 -6.58 3.51
N ASP A 109 5.49 -5.53 2.72
CA ASP A 109 6.86 -5.01 2.58
C ASP A 109 7.45 -4.46 3.89
N GLU A 110 6.60 -4.09 4.86
CA GLU A 110 7.00 -3.58 6.16
C GLU A 110 7.43 -4.67 7.14
N VAL A 111 6.93 -5.90 6.97
CA VAL A 111 7.08 -7.00 7.95
C VAL A 111 8.55 -7.33 8.21
N GLN A 112 9.36 -7.36 7.17
CA GLN A 112 10.80 -7.59 7.31
C GLN A 112 11.51 -6.55 8.18
N PHE A 113 11.03 -5.30 8.20
CA PHE A 113 11.61 -4.24 9.02
C PHE A 113 11.19 -4.39 10.48
N VAL A 114 9.95 -4.83 10.72
CA VAL A 114 9.43 -5.16 12.07
C VAL A 114 10.21 -6.31 12.70
N PHE A 115 10.55 -7.34 11.91
CA PHE A 115 11.23 -8.55 12.42
C PHE A 115 12.76 -8.53 12.29
N GLY A 116 13.37 -7.39 11.93
CA GLY A 116 14.83 -7.24 11.91
C GLY A 116 15.55 -7.90 10.73
N GLY A 117 14.85 -8.10 9.60
CA GLY A 117 15.43 -8.54 8.33
C GLY A 117 16.69 -7.77 7.93
N PRO A 118 16.72 -6.42 8.01
CA PRO A 118 17.92 -5.62 7.72
C PRO A 118 19.15 -5.92 8.58
N PHE A 119 18.96 -6.45 9.80
CA PHE A 119 20.07 -6.90 10.66
C PHE A 119 20.50 -8.32 10.35
N LYS A 120 19.56 -9.19 9.96
CA LYS A 120 19.84 -10.58 9.59
C LYS A 120 20.60 -10.67 8.26
N TYR A 121 20.29 -9.79 7.31
CA TYR A 121 20.88 -9.79 5.96
C TYR A 121 21.46 -8.42 5.58
N PRO A 122 22.48 -7.92 6.29
CA PRO A 122 22.94 -6.53 6.16
C PRO A 122 23.47 -6.16 4.76
N THR A 123 23.84 -7.14 3.94
CA THR A 123 24.30 -6.91 2.56
C THR A 123 23.16 -6.62 1.58
N LEU A 124 21.91 -6.97 1.93
CA LEU A 124 20.74 -6.71 1.10
C LEU A 124 20.09 -5.34 1.40
N PHE A 125 20.47 -4.68 2.49
CA PHE A 125 19.80 -3.48 2.96
C PHE A 125 20.78 -2.31 3.16
N SER A 126 20.29 -1.10 2.93
CA SER A 126 21.04 0.13 3.16
C SER A 126 21.24 0.41 4.67
N VAL A 127 22.09 1.41 4.99
CA VAL A 127 22.28 1.88 6.36
C VAL A 127 20.99 2.52 6.89
N GLU A 128 20.28 3.24 6.03
CA GLU A 128 19.01 3.91 6.30
C GLU A 128 17.92 2.87 6.58
N GLU A 129 17.90 1.76 5.82
CA GLU A 129 16.96 0.65 6.02
C GLU A 129 17.19 -0.09 7.35
N ARG A 130 18.45 -0.23 7.78
CA ARG A 130 18.76 -0.73 9.13
C ARG A 130 18.30 0.24 10.21
N THR A 131 18.44 1.54 9.98
CA THR A 131 17.95 2.57 10.91
C THR A 131 16.43 2.54 11.02
N LEU A 132 15.73 2.43 9.89
CA LEU A 132 14.28 2.27 9.83
C LEU A 132 13.82 1.01 10.59
N SER A 133 14.47 -0.14 10.36
CA SER A 133 14.14 -1.37 11.08
C SER A 133 14.38 -1.25 12.59
N LYS A 134 15.48 -0.59 13.01
CA LYS A 134 15.72 -0.30 14.42
C LYS A 134 14.55 0.46 15.04
N MET A 135 14.14 1.55 14.39
CA MET A 135 13.04 2.41 14.84
C MET A 135 11.72 1.63 14.93
N MET A 136 11.41 0.80 13.93
CA MET A 136 10.19 -0.03 13.94
C MET A 136 10.21 -1.06 15.07
N ILE A 137 11.32 -1.78 15.27
CA ILE A 137 11.48 -2.72 16.39
C ILE A 137 11.32 -2.00 17.72
N GLU A 138 11.90 -0.81 17.88
CA GLU A 138 11.77 0.00 19.10
C GLU A 138 10.31 0.41 19.34
N HIS A 139 9.58 0.88 18.32
CA HIS A 139 8.16 1.20 18.46
C HIS A 139 7.31 -0.02 18.84
N TRP A 140 7.50 -1.15 18.15
CA TRP A 140 6.75 -2.38 18.46
C TRP A 140 7.08 -2.93 19.85
N THR A 141 8.35 -2.94 20.25
CA THR A 141 8.75 -3.42 21.57
C THR A 141 8.33 -2.48 22.71
N ASN A 142 8.31 -1.17 22.47
CA ASN A 142 7.79 -0.20 23.43
C ASN A 142 6.27 -0.33 23.57
N PHE A 143 5.53 -0.49 22.47
CA PHE A 143 4.09 -0.72 22.51
C PHE A 143 3.74 -1.97 23.34
N VAL A 144 4.47 -3.07 23.15
CA VAL A 144 4.27 -4.30 23.95
C VAL A 144 4.57 -4.08 25.43
N LYS A 145 5.56 -3.26 25.79
CA LYS A 145 5.96 -3.03 27.18
C LYS A 145 5.08 -2.01 27.90
N TYR A 146 4.60 -0.99 27.19
CA TYR A 146 4.08 0.23 27.80
C TYR A 146 2.70 0.65 27.31
N GLY A 147 2.18 0.04 26.24
CA GLY A 147 0.97 0.50 25.56
C GLY A 147 1.23 1.77 24.78
#